data_AF-A0A959TT18-F1
#
_entry.id   AF-A0A959TT18-F1
#
_cell.length_a   1.000
_cell.length_b   1.000
_cell.length_c   1.000
_cell.angle_alpha   90.00
_cell.angle_beta   90.00
_cell.angle_gamma   90.00
#
_symmetry.space_group_name_H-M   'P 1'
#
loop_
_entity.id
_entity.type
_entity.pdbx_description
1 polymer ?
#
loop_
_entity_poly.entity_id
_entity_poly.type
_entity_poly.pdbx_seq_one_letter_code
_entity_poly.pdbx_strand_id
1 'polypeptide(L)'
;MRIRTKLSIAAALTGLVALGPDAMAQTVLDGAYIKEHTKTKRVVPYTHIREADVMWARRVWRTIDLREKMNHPLYYPTEPINDRKSLFDVIKQGLLVDGSITAYDPGPLLQDDEFKKPLLASELKDLFMRVDTQYTENIYTQEMEMVVQEIPLESRDIKMYRLKEDWIFDKQRSKIDIRIIGIAPMKEVKGEDGEVRGYAPIFWLYYPECRYVFANWEAFNRENDAERRSFEDIFWKRQFSSTITKWSNVYDRQIADYKTGIDALLEGEEIKDALFTFEHDLWNF
;
A
#
# COMPACT_ATOMS: atom_id res chain seq x y z
N MET A 1 -31.00 -63.96 47.10
CA MET A 1 -30.10 -63.19 47.99
C MET A 1 -29.26 -62.28 47.09
N ARG A 2 -29.44 -60.94 47.20
CA ARG A 2 -28.49 -59.81 47.00
C ARG A 2 -27.39 -59.96 45.89
N ILE A 3 -27.08 -59.02 44.98
CA ILE A 3 -27.08 -57.54 44.94
C ILE A 3 -26.87 -57.08 43.48
N ARG A 4 -27.38 -55.89 43.14
CA ARG A 4 -27.15 -55.11 41.91
C ARG A 4 -25.76 -54.46 41.90
N THR A 5 -25.13 -54.36 40.73
CA THR A 5 -24.21 -53.25 40.40
C THR A 5 -24.29 -52.92 38.91
N LYS A 6 -24.69 -51.68 38.62
CA LYS A 6 -24.66 -51.05 37.29
C LYS A 6 -23.23 -50.57 37.04
N LEU A 7 -22.66 -50.86 35.88
CA LEU A 7 -21.44 -50.21 35.38
C LEU A 7 -21.80 -49.38 34.15
N SER A 8 -21.86 -48.07 34.35
CA SER A 8 -22.01 -47.05 33.32
C SER A 8 -20.65 -46.81 32.66
N ILE A 9 -20.53 -47.13 31.37
CA ILE A 9 -19.35 -46.86 30.55
C ILE A 9 -19.50 -45.43 29.99
N ALA A 10 -18.69 -44.51 30.50
CA ALA A 10 -18.53 -43.17 29.96
C ALA A 10 -17.61 -43.23 28.73
N ALA A 11 -18.14 -42.94 27.54
CA ALA A 11 -17.36 -42.77 26.32
C ALA A 11 -16.76 -41.36 26.30
N ALA A 12 -15.45 -41.25 26.52
CA ALA A 12 -14.69 -40.02 26.38
C ALA A 12 -14.49 -39.72 24.88
N LEU A 13 -15.05 -38.60 24.44
CA LEU A 13 -14.87 -38.04 23.10
C LEU A 13 -13.54 -37.28 23.07
N THR A 14 -12.45 -37.92 22.65
CA THR A 14 -11.15 -37.25 22.43
C THR A 14 -11.16 -36.58 21.06
N GLY A 15 -11.36 -35.26 21.04
CA GLY A 15 -11.20 -34.42 19.85
C GLY A 15 -9.72 -34.30 19.47
N LEU A 16 -9.39 -34.72 18.26
CA LEU A 16 -8.11 -34.49 17.61
C LEU A 16 -8.09 -33.04 17.11
N VAL A 17 -7.45 -32.13 17.84
CA VAL A 17 -7.17 -30.78 17.36
C VAL A 17 -5.93 -30.86 16.47
N ALA A 18 -6.12 -30.67 15.17
CA ALA A 18 -5.03 -30.47 14.22
C ALA A 18 -4.35 -29.13 14.54
N LEU A 19 -3.10 -29.20 14.97
CA LEU A 19 -2.20 -28.05 15.12
C LEU A 19 -1.91 -27.48 13.72
N GLY A 20 -2.56 -26.35 13.40
CA GLY A 20 -2.08 -25.46 12.35
C GLY A 20 -0.77 -24.77 12.78
N PRO A 21 0.04 -24.27 11.83
CA PRO A 21 1.31 -23.64 12.16
C PRO A 21 1.11 -22.46 13.12
N ASP A 22 1.86 -22.49 14.22
CA ASP A 22 1.88 -21.48 15.27
C ASP A 22 2.05 -20.07 14.69
N ALA A 23 0.98 -19.28 14.73
CA ALA A 23 1.15 -17.84 14.81
C ALA A 23 1.81 -17.57 16.17
N MET A 24 3.12 -17.34 16.18
CA MET A 24 3.85 -16.95 17.39
C MET A 24 3.38 -15.56 17.83
N ALA A 25 2.24 -15.52 18.51
CA ALA A 25 1.81 -14.35 19.25
C ALA A 25 2.80 -14.18 20.41
N GLN A 26 3.57 -13.09 20.37
CA GLN A 26 4.51 -12.76 21.43
C GLN A 26 3.74 -12.61 22.75
N THR A 27 3.87 -13.58 23.64
CA THR A 27 3.17 -13.61 24.94
C THR A 27 3.77 -12.66 25.97
N VAL A 28 4.93 -12.07 25.66
CA VAL A 28 5.66 -11.16 26.53
C VAL A 28 5.53 -9.75 25.99
N LEU A 29 5.05 -8.83 26.83
CA LEU A 29 5.00 -7.41 26.50
C LEU A 29 6.43 -6.86 26.34
N ASP A 30 6.80 -6.52 25.11
CA ASP A 30 8.07 -5.88 24.77
C ASP A 30 7.91 -4.36 24.79
N GLY A 31 8.03 -3.78 26.00
CA GLY A 31 7.88 -2.35 26.22
C GLY A 31 7.47 -2.02 27.66
N ALA A 32 7.59 -0.74 28.03
CA ALA A 32 7.20 -0.28 29.36
C ALA A 32 5.67 -0.19 29.57
N TYR A 33 4.88 -0.18 28.49
CA TYR A 33 3.42 -0.05 28.52
C TYR A 33 2.78 -0.64 27.24
N ILE A 34 1.48 -0.96 27.32
CA ILE A 34 0.68 -1.44 26.19
C ILE A 34 0.16 -0.22 25.40
N LYS A 35 0.36 -0.23 24.08
CA LYS A 35 -0.15 0.82 23.19
C LYS A 35 -1.57 0.49 22.73
N GLU A 36 -2.55 1.31 23.12
CA GLU A 36 -3.96 1.09 22.77
C GLU A 36 -4.51 2.07 21.71
N HIS A 37 -3.85 3.22 21.51
CA HIS A 37 -4.38 4.32 20.71
C HIS A 37 -4.58 4.00 19.22
N THR A 38 -3.65 3.27 18.59
CA THR A 38 -3.71 3.04 17.13
C THR A 38 -4.59 1.85 16.77
N LYS A 39 -4.54 0.75 17.54
CA LYS A 39 -5.30 -0.48 17.22
C LYS A 39 -6.82 -0.31 17.35
N THR A 40 -7.28 0.66 18.14
CA THR A 40 -8.71 0.94 18.35
C THR A 40 -9.22 2.14 17.54
N LYS A 41 -8.36 2.73 16.70
CA LYS A 41 -8.67 3.95 15.98
C LYS A 41 -9.70 3.72 14.89
N ARG A 42 -10.73 4.57 14.85
CA ARG A 42 -11.74 4.57 13.79
C ARG A 42 -11.34 5.53 12.68
N VAL A 43 -11.54 5.08 11.43
CA VAL A 43 -11.36 5.92 10.24
C VAL A 43 -12.40 7.04 10.25
N VAL A 44 -11.95 8.28 10.00
CA VAL A 44 -12.85 9.41 9.81
C VAL A 44 -13.51 9.29 8.43
N PRO A 45 -14.84 9.14 8.33
CA PRO A 45 -15.49 9.01 7.03
C PRO A 45 -15.29 10.28 6.21
N TYR A 46 -15.19 10.13 4.89
CA TYR A 46 -15.23 11.30 4.01
C TYR A 46 -16.57 12.01 4.15
N THR A 47 -16.55 13.33 4.00
CA THR A 47 -17.77 14.12 3.85
C THR A 47 -18.55 13.62 2.64
N HIS A 48 -19.88 13.64 2.70
CA HIS A 48 -20.65 13.39 1.49
C HIS A 48 -20.64 14.66 0.64
N ILE A 49 -20.24 14.55 -0.63
CA ILE A 49 -20.32 15.64 -1.62
C ILE A 49 -21.42 15.26 -2.61
N ARG A 50 -22.36 16.18 -2.84
CA ARG A 50 -23.38 16.04 -3.87
C ARG A 50 -22.85 16.61 -5.18
N GLU A 51 -23.22 15.99 -6.29
CA GLU A 51 -22.80 16.44 -7.62
C GLU A 51 -23.17 17.91 -7.89
N ALA A 52 -24.35 18.35 -7.44
CA ALA A 52 -24.80 19.73 -7.59
C ALA A 52 -23.94 20.79 -6.86
N ASP A 53 -23.17 20.37 -5.86
CA ASP A 53 -22.30 21.24 -5.07
C ASP A 53 -20.86 21.28 -5.61
N VAL A 54 -20.53 20.41 -6.57
CA VAL A 54 -19.22 20.38 -7.24
C VAL A 54 -19.17 21.47 -8.30
N MET A 55 -18.48 22.57 -8.00
CA MET A 55 -18.28 23.65 -8.97
C MET A 55 -17.12 23.38 -9.92
N TRP A 56 -16.10 22.68 -9.43
CA TRP A 56 -14.92 22.35 -10.21
C TRP A 56 -14.34 21.04 -9.69
N ALA A 57 -13.88 20.20 -10.61
CA ALA A 57 -13.16 18.98 -10.28
C ALA A 57 -12.02 18.75 -11.26
N ARG A 58 -10.87 18.31 -10.75
CA ARG A 58 -9.73 17.88 -11.54
C ARG A 58 -9.13 16.61 -10.96
N ARG A 59 -8.80 15.68 -11.85
CA ARG A 59 -8.05 14.48 -11.47
C ARG A 59 -6.56 14.71 -11.67
N VAL A 60 -5.77 14.29 -10.69
CA VAL A 60 -4.31 14.46 -10.63
C VAL A 60 -3.67 13.13 -10.23
N TRP A 61 -2.57 12.78 -10.90
CA TRP A 61 -1.74 11.66 -10.53
C TRP A 61 -0.41 12.16 -10.01
N ARG A 62 -0.01 11.63 -8.86
CA ARG A 62 1.21 12.01 -8.17
C ARG A 62 2.06 10.79 -7.95
N THR A 63 3.37 10.96 -7.96
CA THR A 63 4.31 9.92 -7.58
C THR A 63 5.04 10.37 -6.32
N ILE A 64 5.00 9.50 -5.30
CA ILE A 64 5.71 9.63 -4.03
C ILE A 64 7.00 8.82 -4.17
N ASP A 65 8.16 9.48 -4.09
CA ASP A 65 9.45 8.79 -4.06
C ASP A 65 9.84 8.48 -2.61
N LEU A 66 10.05 7.21 -2.29
CA LEU A 66 10.41 6.76 -0.94
C LEU A 66 11.87 7.07 -0.57
N ARG A 67 12.69 7.40 -1.56
CA ARG A 67 14.08 7.84 -1.37
C ARG A 67 14.14 9.21 -0.70
N GLU A 68 13.07 10.00 -0.80
CA GLU A 68 12.98 11.29 -0.13
C GLU A 68 12.82 11.13 1.39
N LYS A 69 13.53 11.98 2.14
CA LYS A 69 13.56 11.93 3.60
C LYS A 69 12.18 12.12 4.25
N MET A 70 11.32 12.92 3.61
CA MET A 70 9.94 13.15 4.08
C MET A 70 9.10 11.86 4.02
N ASN A 71 9.41 10.96 3.09
CA ASN A 71 8.62 9.77 2.78
C ASN A 71 9.15 8.50 3.45
N HIS A 72 10.26 8.58 4.19
CA HIS A 72 10.82 7.46 4.97
C HIS A 72 9.82 6.76 5.91
N PRO A 73 8.85 7.44 6.54
CA PRO A 73 7.80 6.77 7.31
C PRO A 73 7.01 5.69 6.55
N LEU A 74 6.94 5.79 5.22
CA LEU A 74 6.23 4.84 4.36
C LEU A 74 7.09 3.63 3.95
N TYR A 75 8.42 3.79 3.98
CA TYR A 75 9.39 2.79 3.51
C TYR A 75 9.97 1.94 4.63
N TYR A 76 10.28 2.55 5.77
CA TYR A 76 10.88 1.84 6.89
C TYR A 76 9.81 1.26 7.84
N PRO A 77 10.08 0.12 8.48
CA PRO A 77 11.31 -0.67 8.39
C PRO A 77 11.35 -1.58 7.14
N THR A 78 12.55 -1.84 6.61
CA THR A 78 12.73 -2.72 5.44
C THR A 78 12.36 -4.17 5.75
N GLU A 79 12.61 -4.59 7.00
CA GLU A 79 12.23 -5.89 7.53
C GLU A 79 11.18 -5.67 8.64
N PRO A 80 10.12 -6.49 8.71
CA PRO A 80 9.11 -6.33 9.73
C PRO A 80 9.72 -6.61 11.11
N ILE A 81 9.57 -5.66 12.02
CA ILE A 81 9.95 -5.78 13.43
C ILE A 81 8.64 -5.97 14.21
N ASN A 82 8.57 -6.81 15.25
CA ASN A 82 7.38 -7.13 16.07
C ASN A 82 6.12 -6.26 15.83
N ASP A 83 6.11 -4.98 16.24
CA ASP A 83 4.97 -4.06 16.10
C ASP A 83 5.02 -3.08 14.90
N ARG A 84 6.06 -3.14 14.05
CA ARG A 84 6.35 -2.18 12.98
C ARG A 84 6.46 -2.87 11.63
N LYS A 85 5.73 -2.34 10.65
CA LYS A 85 5.73 -2.83 9.27
C LYS A 85 5.83 -1.65 8.32
N SER A 86 6.46 -1.87 7.17
CA SER A 86 6.43 -0.88 6.08
C SER A 86 5.01 -0.78 5.50
N LEU A 87 4.72 0.28 4.74
CA LEU A 87 3.43 0.40 4.06
C LEU A 87 3.16 -0.80 3.13
N PHE A 88 4.20 -1.30 2.45
CA PHE A 88 4.06 -2.42 1.53
C PHE A 88 3.76 -3.73 2.26
N ASP A 89 4.40 -4.00 3.41
CA ASP A 89 4.11 -5.18 4.21
C ASP A 89 2.68 -5.15 4.78
N VAL A 90 2.20 -3.97 5.16
CA VAL A 90 0.81 -3.78 5.59
C VAL A 90 -0.16 -4.09 4.44
N ILE A 91 0.13 -3.60 3.24
CA ILE A 91 -0.65 -3.92 2.03
C ILE A 91 -0.61 -5.43 1.75
N LYS A 92 0.56 -6.06 1.79
CA LYS A 92 0.75 -7.48 1.53
C LYS A 92 -0.03 -8.34 2.53
N GLN A 93 -0.03 -7.96 3.81
CA GLN A 93 -0.85 -8.63 4.83
C GLN A 93 -2.35 -8.42 4.56
N GLY A 94 -2.78 -7.20 4.25
CA GLY A 94 -4.18 -6.88 3.97
C GLY A 94 -4.74 -7.62 2.74
N LEU A 95 -3.88 -7.88 1.74
CA LEU A 95 -4.21 -8.64 0.54
C LEU A 95 -4.21 -10.16 0.74
N LEU A 96 -3.17 -10.72 1.39
CA LEU A 96 -2.96 -12.17 1.44
C LEU A 96 -3.53 -12.85 2.69
N VAL A 97 -3.52 -12.16 3.84
CA VAL A 97 -3.89 -12.74 5.14
C VAL A 97 -5.30 -12.32 5.51
N ASP A 98 -5.54 -11.00 5.53
CA ASP A 98 -6.82 -10.46 5.99
C ASP A 98 -7.90 -10.50 4.90
N GLY A 99 -7.50 -10.45 3.62
CA GLY A 99 -8.40 -10.39 2.47
C GLY A 99 -9.32 -9.16 2.47
N SER A 100 -8.91 -8.08 3.15
CA SER A 100 -9.71 -6.89 3.39
C SER A 100 -9.56 -5.81 2.30
N ILE A 101 -8.55 -5.95 1.45
CA ILE A 101 -8.25 -5.03 0.35
C ILE A 101 -8.35 -5.80 -0.97
N THR A 102 -8.86 -5.12 -2.00
CA THR A 102 -8.83 -5.63 -3.38
C THR A 102 -7.71 -4.96 -4.20
N ALA A 103 -6.97 -5.78 -4.96
CA ALA A 103 -5.96 -5.31 -5.90
C ALA A 103 -6.49 -5.44 -7.34
N TYR A 104 -6.09 -4.52 -8.20
CA TYR A 104 -6.55 -4.41 -9.58
C TYR A 104 -5.38 -4.41 -10.54
N ASP A 105 -5.55 -5.11 -11.66
CA ASP A 105 -4.56 -5.21 -12.73
C ASP A 105 -4.41 -3.85 -13.46
N PRO A 106 -3.18 -3.30 -13.61
CA PRO A 106 -2.92 -2.09 -14.39
C PRO A 106 -2.92 -2.33 -15.91
N GLY A 107 -3.22 -3.55 -16.34
CA GLY A 107 -3.37 -3.96 -17.72
C GLY A 107 -2.04 -4.14 -18.45
N PRO A 108 -2.07 -4.57 -19.73
CA PRO A 108 -0.86 -4.95 -20.47
C PRO A 108 0.14 -3.80 -20.68
N LEU A 109 -0.38 -2.56 -20.75
CA LEU A 109 0.42 -1.35 -20.93
C LEU A 109 0.82 -0.70 -19.60
N LEU A 110 0.40 -1.26 -18.45
CA LEU A 110 0.67 -0.73 -17.11
C LEU A 110 0.18 0.72 -16.91
N GLN A 111 -0.83 1.11 -17.68
CA GLN A 111 -1.43 2.44 -17.70
C GLN A 111 -2.91 2.44 -17.34
N ASP A 112 -3.56 1.27 -17.30
CA ASP A 112 -4.95 1.18 -16.86
C ASP A 112 -5.01 1.51 -15.36
N ASP A 113 -5.91 2.40 -15.00
CA ASP A 113 -6.11 2.89 -13.65
C ASP A 113 -7.60 2.96 -13.29
N GLU A 114 -8.45 2.28 -14.07
CA GLU A 114 -9.91 2.31 -13.97
C GLU A 114 -10.50 1.19 -13.10
N PHE A 115 -9.65 0.42 -12.39
CA PHE A 115 -10.08 -0.63 -11.46
C PHE A 115 -11.03 -1.68 -12.08
N LYS A 116 -10.82 -2.05 -13.34
CA LYS A 116 -11.74 -2.94 -14.07
C LYS A 116 -11.63 -4.41 -13.67
N LYS A 117 -10.41 -4.89 -13.45
CA LYS A 117 -10.11 -6.31 -13.25
C LYS A 117 -9.53 -6.53 -11.86
N PRO A 118 -10.32 -7.03 -10.90
CA PRO A 118 -9.80 -7.43 -9.61
C PRO A 118 -8.93 -8.68 -9.75
N LEU A 119 -7.78 -8.70 -9.09
CA LEU A 119 -6.84 -9.81 -9.06
C LEU A 119 -7.26 -10.83 -7.99
N LEU A 120 -7.13 -12.11 -8.33
CA LEU A 120 -7.36 -13.21 -7.40
C LEU A 120 -6.15 -13.41 -6.48
N ALA A 121 -6.36 -14.02 -5.31
CA ALA A 121 -5.29 -14.30 -4.36
C ALA A 121 -4.18 -15.22 -4.93
N SER A 122 -4.52 -16.10 -5.88
CA SER A 122 -3.52 -16.92 -6.60
C SER A 122 -2.65 -16.08 -7.52
N GLU A 123 -3.27 -15.20 -8.32
CA GLU A 123 -2.56 -14.32 -9.25
C GLU A 123 -1.67 -13.31 -8.50
N LEU A 124 -2.11 -12.87 -7.33
CA LEU A 124 -1.30 -12.02 -6.44
C LEU A 124 -0.05 -12.74 -5.94
N LYS A 125 -0.14 -14.03 -5.59
CA LYS A 125 1.03 -14.81 -5.17
C LYS A 125 2.04 -14.90 -6.30
N ASP A 126 1.59 -15.21 -7.51
CA ASP A 126 2.47 -15.30 -8.68
C ASP A 126 3.13 -13.95 -8.98
N LEU A 127 2.40 -12.85 -8.81
CA LEU A 127 2.91 -11.51 -9.03
C LEU A 127 3.89 -11.05 -7.92
N PHE A 128 3.74 -11.58 -6.70
CA PHE A 128 4.68 -11.38 -5.60
C PHE A 128 5.90 -12.31 -5.65
N MET A 129 5.91 -13.32 -6.50
CA MET A 129 7.04 -14.25 -6.62
C MET A 129 7.75 -14.04 -7.95
N ARG A 130 9.07 -13.83 -7.91
CA ARG A 130 9.91 -13.90 -9.11
C ARG A 130 10.66 -15.22 -9.11
N VAL A 131 10.44 -16.03 -10.13
CA VAL A 131 11.19 -17.26 -10.34
C VAL A 131 12.50 -16.93 -11.05
N ASP A 132 13.63 -17.23 -10.41
CA ASP A 132 14.96 -17.07 -11.01
C ASP A 132 15.72 -18.41 -10.92
N THR A 133 16.53 -18.71 -11.93
CA THR A 133 17.33 -19.95 -11.96
C THR A 133 18.74 -19.66 -11.53
N GLN A 134 19.18 -20.25 -10.42
CA GLN A 134 20.57 -20.14 -9.98
C GLN A 134 21.25 -21.51 -10.03
N TYR A 135 22.47 -21.54 -10.55
CA TYR A 135 23.31 -22.73 -10.49
C TYR A 135 23.87 -22.84 -9.08
N THR A 136 23.46 -23.88 -8.35
CA THR A 136 24.00 -24.20 -7.02
C THR A 136 24.80 -25.49 -7.11
N GLU A 137 25.97 -25.52 -6.49
CA GLU A 137 26.76 -26.75 -6.41
C GLU A 137 26.10 -27.72 -5.44
N ASN A 138 25.78 -28.92 -5.92
CA ASN A 138 25.21 -29.95 -5.07
C ASN A 138 26.32 -30.53 -4.17
N ILE A 139 26.11 -30.41 -2.85
CA ILE A 139 27.08 -30.75 -1.79
C ILE A 139 27.58 -32.20 -1.86
N TYR A 140 26.83 -33.10 -2.51
CA TYR A 140 27.13 -34.53 -2.58
C TYR A 140 27.72 -34.96 -3.92
N THR A 141 27.36 -34.30 -5.03
CA THR A 141 27.76 -34.68 -6.38
C THR A 141 28.79 -33.73 -7.01
N GLN A 142 29.07 -32.56 -6.41
CA GLN A 142 29.97 -31.51 -6.94
C GLN A 142 29.61 -31.05 -8.38
N GLU A 143 28.39 -31.37 -8.82
CA GLU A 143 27.86 -30.93 -10.11
C GLU A 143 27.02 -29.67 -9.91
N MET A 144 27.09 -28.76 -10.90
CA MET A 144 26.26 -27.57 -10.92
C MET A 144 24.83 -27.97 -11.30
N GLU A 145 23.93 -27.99 -10.33
CA GLU A 145 22.50 -28.18 -10.58
C GLU A 145 21.80 -26.83 -10.73
N MET A 146 20.92 -26.75 -11.72
CA MET A 146 20.02 -25.61 -11.87
C MET A 146 18.91 -25.69 -10.81
N VAL A 147 19.03 -24.85 -9.79
CA VAL A 147 18.00 -24.72 -8.76
C VAL A 147 17.12 -23.54 -9.10
N VAL A 148 15.84 -23.82 -9.27
CA VAL A 148 14.79 -22.80 -9.40
C VAL A 148 14.55 -22.21 -8.01
N GLN A 149 14.92 -20.95 -7.80
CA GLN A 149 14.68 -20.23 -6.55
C GLN A 149 13.52 -19.24 -6.74
N GLU A 150 12.55 -19.31 -5.84
CA GLU A 150 11.47 -18.33 -5.75
C GLU A 150 11.93 -17.16 -4.89
N ILE A 151 12.12 -15.98 -5.50
CA ILE A 151 12.51 -14.76 -4.81
C ILE A 151 11.22 -13.97 -4.52
N PRO A 152 10.82 -13.85 -3.24
CA PRO A 152 9.64 -13.09 -2.87
C PRO A 152 9.90 -11.59 -3.06
N LEU A 153 8.85 -10.86 -3.45
CA LEU A 153 8.86 -9.41 -3.48
C LEU A 153 8.84 -8.89 -2.04
N GLU A 154 9.88 -8.13 -1.72
CA GLU A 154 10.10 -7.51 -0.43
C GLU A 154 9.84 -6.00 -0.48
N SER A 155 9.59 -5.42 0.68
CA SER A 155 9.38 -3.98 0.84
C SER A 155 10.54 -3.13 0.33
N ARG A 156 11.76 -3.69 0.33
CA ARG A 156 12.96 -3.05 -0.22
C ARG A 156 12.89 -2.77 -1.72
N ASP A 157 12.14 -3.58 -2.46
CA ASP A 157 12.08 -3.51 -3.93
C ASP A 157 11.08 -2.44 -4.40
N ILE A 158 10.19 -2.00 -3.51
CA ILE A 158 9.28 -0.88 -3.75
C ILE A 158 10.01 0.43 -3.52
N LYS A 159 10.10 1.26 -4.54
CA LYS A 159 10.80 2.56 -4.47
C LYS A 159 9.86 3.75 -4.55
N MET A 160 8.70 3.60 -5.16
CA MET A 160 7.76 4.70 -5.35
C MET A 160 6.31 4.23 -5.16
N TYR A 161 5.43 5.16 -4.81
CA TYR A 161 3.98 4.95 -4.85
C TYR A 161 3.35 5.95 -5.80
N ARG A 162 2.48 5.48 -6.69
CA ARG A 162 1.65 6.34 -7.53
C ARG A 162 0.29 6.52 -6.86
N LEU A 163 -0.14 7.76 -6.74
CA LEU A 163 -1.46 8.15 -6.24
C LEU A 163 -2.32 8.65 -7.40
N LYS A 164 -3.61 8.31 -7.34
CA LYS A 164 -4.68 8.87 -8.17
C LYS A 164 -5.60 9.68 -7.25
N GLU A 165 -5.66 10.98 -7.45
CA GLU A 165 -6.37 11.94 -6.58
C GLU A 165 -7.42 12.74 -7.38
N ASP A 166 -8.58 12.99 -6.75
CA ASP A 166 -9.57 13.95 -7.23
C ASP A 166 -9.53 15.20 -6.35
N TRP A 167 -9.29 16.33 -7.00
CA TRP A 167 -9.35 17.67 -6.43
C TRP A 167 -10.73 18.23 -6.73
N ILE A 168 -11.52 18.49 -5.68
CA ILE A 168 -12.92 18.88 -5.81
C ILE A 168 -13.13 20.18 -5.05
N PHE A 169 -13.67 21.20 -5.72
CA PHE A 169 -14.11 22.42 -5.05
C PHE A 169 -15.60 22.31 -4.72
N ASP A 170 -15.90 22.21 -3.42
CA ASP A 170 -17.26 22.17 -2.89
C ASP A 170 -17.76 23.59 -2.61
N LYS A 171 -18.85 23.98 -3.30
CA LYS A 171 -19.50 25.28 -3.16
C LYS A 171 -20.06 25.53 -1.76
N GLN A 172 -20.59 24.50 -1.09
CA GLN A 172 -21.25 24.70 0.20
C GLN A 172 -20.25 25.01 1.31
N ARG A 173 -19.08 24.38 1.23
CA ARG A 173 -18.01 24.53 2.24
C ARG A 173 -16.97 25.56 1.84
N SER A 174 -17.02 26.05 0.59
CA SER A 174 -16.02 26.93 -0.03
C SER A 174 -14.61 26.43 0.20
N LYS A 175 -14.38 25.12 0.06
CA LYS A 175 -13.09 24.47 0.31
C LYS A 175 -12.78 23.48 -0.79
N ILE A 176 -11.50 23.36 -1.13
CA ILE A 176 -11.02 22.26 -1.97
C ILE A 176 -10.84 21.04 -1.08
N ASP A 177 -11.62 20.00 -1.35
CA ASP A 177 -11.45 18.67 -0.77
C ASP A 177 -10.64 17.81 -1.75
N ILE A 178 -9.51 17.27 -1.28
CA ILE A 178 -8.67 16.33 -2.06
C ILE A 178 -8.97 14.91 -1.60
N ARG A 179 -9.35 14.04 -2.54
CA ARG A 179 -9.69 12.64 -2.27
C ARG A 179 -8.75 11.72 -3.01
N ILE A 180 -8.08 10.84 -2.27
CA ILE A 180 -7.28 9.78 -2.87
C ILE A 180 -8.23 8.64 -3.26
N ILE A 181 -8.20 8.26 -4.53
CA ILE A 181 -9.01 7.17 -5.10
C ILE A 181 -8.20 5.89 -5.15
N GLY A 182 -6.94 6.01 -5.57
CA GLY A 182 -6.08 4.87 -5.84
C GLY A 182 -4.67 5.08 -5.35
N ILE A 183 -4.05 3.98 -4.91
CA ILE A 183 -2.63 3.89 -4.62
C ILE A 183 -2.05 2.67 -5.34
N ALA A 184 -0.91 2.84 -5.98
CA ALA A 184 -0.19 1.76 -6.66
C ALA A 184 1.28 1.71 -6.22
N PRO A 185 1.75 0.60 -5.63
CA PRO A 185 3.18 0.40 -5.41
C PRO A 185 3.90 0.25 -6.75
N MET A 186 5.06 0.89 -6.88
CA MET A 186 5.89 0.82 -8.07
C MET A 186 7.23 0.14 -7.78
N LYS A 187 7.57 -0.84 -8.62
CA LYS A 187 8.89 -1.50 -8.62
C LYS A 187 9.79 -0.94 -9.70
N GLU A 188 11.09 -1.05 -9.47
CA GLU A 188 12.11 -0.77 -10.46
C GLU A 188 12.09 -1.86 -11.55
N VAL A 189 12.04 -1.44 -12.81
CA VAL A 189 12.15 -2.33 -13.97
C VAL A 189 13.59 -2.27 -14.46
N LYS A 190 14.28 -3.40 -14.33
CA LYS A 190 15.64 -3.58 -14.85
C LYS A 190 15.56 -4.17 -16.25
N GLY A 191 16.36 -3.64 -17.17
CA GLY A 191 16.58 -4.25 -18.48
C GLY A 191 17.36 -5.55 -18.36
N GLU A 192 17.47 -6.28 -19.47
CA GLU A 192 18.28 -7.49 -19.57
C GLU A 192 19.76 -7.24 -19.21
N ASP A 193 20.25 -6.02 -19.47
CA ASP A 193 21.60 -5.56 -19.17
C ASP A 193 21.82 -5.18 -17.68
N GLY A 194 20.79 -5.29 -16.84
CA GLY A 194 20.83 -4.89 -15.43
C GLY A 194 20.66 -3.39 -15.17
N GLU A 195 20.62 -2.56 -16.22
CA GLU A 195 20.35 -1.13 -16.12
C GLU A 195 18.88 -0.84 -15.75
N VAL A 196 18.68 0.22 -14.98
CA VAL A 196 17.35 0.67 -14.55
C VAL A 196 16.67 1.42 -15.69
N ARG A 197 15.62 0.83 -16.27
CA ARG A 197 14.86 1.45 -17.37
C ARG A 197 13.71 2.33 -16.88
N GLY A 198 13.31 2.19 -15.62
CA GLY A 198 12.29 3.05 -15.01
C GLY A 198 11.55 2.34 -13.88
N TYR A 199 10.38 2.88 -13.55
CA TYR A 199 9.50 2.33 -12.51
C TYR A 199 8.15 1.98 -13.10
N ALA A 200 7.61 0.83 -12.73
CA ALA A 200 6.32 0.33 -13.18
C ALA A 200 5.38 0.06 -12.00
N PRO A 201 4.08 0.42 -12.10
CA PRO A 201 3.09 0.02 -11.10
C PRO A 201 2.91 -1.50 -11.14
N ILE A 202 2.74 -2.08 -9.96
CA ILE A 202 2.57 -3.51 -9.78
C ILE A 202 1.08 -3.88 -9.86
N PHE A 203 0.26 -3.20 -9.05
CA PHE A 203 -1.19 -3.24 -9.07
C PHE A 203 -1.76 -1.92 -8.57
N TRP A 204 -3.03 -1.68 -8.84
CA TRP A 204 -3.80 -0.60 -8.24
C TRP A 204 -4.59 -1.09 -7.04
N LEU A 205 -4.61 -0.31 -5.97
CA LEU A 205 -5.48 -0.53 -4.81
C LEU A 205 -6.53 0.55 -4.75
N TYR A 206 -7.76 0.17 -4.43
CA TYR A 206 -8.82 1.13 -4.15
C TYR A 206 -8.61 1.74 -2.75
N TYR A 207 -8.19 3.00 -2.71
CA TYR A 207 -7.74 3.64 -1.49
C TYR A 207 -8.81 3.70 -0.37
N PRO A 208 -10.11 3.95 -0.64
CA PRO A 208 -11.13 3.96 0.40
C PRO A 208 -11.24 2.65 1.20
N GLU A 209 -10.98 1.49 0.60
CA GLU A 209 -10.88 0.20 1.31
C GLU A 209 -9.61 0.16 2.18
N CYS A 210 -8.48 0.59 1.61
CA CYS A 210 -7.19 0.60 2.31
C CYS A 210 -7.20 1.45 3.59
N ARG A 211 -8.04 2.49 3.68
CA ARG A 211 -8.12 3.38 4.86
C ARG A 211 -8.36 2.60 6.15
N TYR A 212 -9.22 1.58 6.12
CA TYR A 212 -9.55 0.77 7.30
C TYR A 212 -8.36 -0.05 7.78
N VAL A 213 -7.52 -0.53 6.86
CA VAL A 213 -6.30 -1.24 7.20
C VAL A 213 -5.24 -0.25 7.68
N PHE A 214 -5.02 0.84 6.95
CA PHE A 214 -3.99 1.84 7.24
C PHE A 214 -4.18 2.59 8.56
N ALA A 215 -5.41 2.67 9.07
CA ALA A 215 -5.69 3.28 10.36
C ALA A 215 -5.19 2.44 11.56
N ASN A 216 -5.11 1.11 11.38
CA ASN A 216 -4.73 0.18 12.45
C ASN A 216 -3.21 -0.01 12.59
N TRP A 217 -2.44 0.47 11.62
CA TRP A 217 -0.99 0.30 11.56
C TRP A 217 -0.26 1.63 11.77
N GLU A 218 0.71 1.62 12.68
CA GLU A 218 1.58 2.76 12.97
C GLU A 218 2.70 2.86 11.94
N ALA A 219 2.91 4.07 11.45
CA ALA A 219 4.06 4.42 10.63
C ALA A 219 5.25 4.84 11.52
N PHE A 220 6.46 4.72 10.96
CA PHE A 220 7.67 5.15 11.64
C PHE A 220 7.69 6.68 11.82
N ASN A 221 7.88 7.15 13.06
CA ASN A 221 8.07 8.57 13.35
C ASN A 221 9.56 8.82 13.66
N ARG A 222 10.17 9.79 12.98
CA ARG A 222 11.59 10.13 13.12
C ARG A 222 11.90 10.87 14.42
N GLU A 223 10.96 11.64 14.95
CA GLU A 223 11.20 12.54 16.08
C GLU A 223 10.72 11.95 17.40
N ASN A 224 9.56 11.29 17.40
CA ASN A 224 8.94 10.77 18.62
C ASN A 224 8.34 9.37 18.43
N ASP A 225 8.90 8.39 19.13
CA ASP A 225 8.42 7.01 19.12
C ASP A 225 7.18 6.74 20.00
N ALA A 226 6.82 7.69 20.86
CA ALA A 226 5.62 7.64 21.70
C ALA A 226 4.37 8.13 20.96
N GLU A 227 4.50 9.21 20.17
CA GLU A 227 3.40 9.74 19.34
C GLU A 227 3.60 9.31 17.89
N ARG A 228 3.36 8.04 17.61
CA ARG A 228 3.39 7.52 16.24
C ARG A 228 2.06 7.80 15.54
N ARG A 229 2.15 8.16 14.27
CA ARG A 229 0.99 8.41 13.40
C ARG A 229 0.63 7.12 12.68
N SER A 230 -0.66 6.95 12.39
CA SER A 230 -1.10 5.86 11.52
C SER A 230 -0.75 6.16 10.06
N PHE A 231 -0.68 5.14 9.20
CA PHE A 231 -0.52 5.38 7.76
C PHE A 231 -1.67 6.23 7.20
N GLU A 232 -2.89 6.02 7.72
CA GLU A 232 -4.05 6.82 7.33
C GLU A 232 -3.86 8.31 7.67
N ASP A 233 -3.31 8.64 8.84
CA ASP A 233 -3.04 10.04 9.21
C ASP A 233 -2.05 10.71 8.26
N ILE A 234 -1.02 9.99 7.82
CA ILE A 234 0.01 10.54 6.92
C ILE A 234 -0.64 10.96 5.60
N PHE A 235 -1.48 10.11 5.03
CA PHE A 235 -2.18 10.42 3.79
C PHE A 235 -3.28 11.46 4.00
N TRP A 236 -4.04 11.38 5.10
CA TRP A 236 -5.11 12.34 5.42
C TRP A 236 -4.55 13.75 5.63
N LYS A 237 -3.46 13.88 6.38
CA LYS A 237 -2.78 15.17 6.63
C LYS A 237 -1.83 15.58 5.50
N ARG A 238 -1.73 14.76 4.44
CA ARG A 238 -0.82 14.97 3.30
C ARG A 238 0.64 15.20 3.71
N GLN A 239 1.12 14.42 4.68
CA GLN A 239 2.48 14.50 5.21
C GLN A 239 3.45 13.65 4.40
N PHE A 240 3.50 13.93 3.10
CA PHE A 240 4.39 13.27 2.15
C PHE A 240 4.82 14.26 1.08
N SER A 241 6.02 14.05 0.55
CA SER A 241 6.51 14.75 -0.63
C SER A 241 6.17 13.97 -1.88
N SER A 242 5.77 14.67 -2.94
CA SER A 242 5.33 14.04 -4.19
C SER A 242 5.44 14.98 -5.38
N THR A 243 5.69 14.39 -6.55
CA THR A 243 5.74 15.08 -7.83
C THR A 243 4.49 14.73 -8.65
N ILE A 244 3.87 15.73 -9.28
CA ILE A 244 2.75 15.51 -10.20
C ILE A 244 3.29 14.91 -11.50
N THR A 245 2.74 13.80 -11.97
CA THR A 245 3.19 13.10 -13.19
C THR A 245 2.16 13.12 -14.31
N LYS A 246 0.88 13.25 -13.97
CA LYS A 246 -0.23 13.39 -14.91
C LYS A 246 -1.28 14.25 -14.25
N TRP A 247 -1.99 15.02 -15.07
CA TRP A 247 -3.20 15.71 -14.67
C TRP A 247 -4.23 15.49 -15.77
N SER A 248 -5.51 15.56 -15.40
CA SER A 248 -6.59 15.42 -16.38
C SER A 248 -6.39 16.43 -17.51
N ASN A 249 -6.32 15.94 -18.75
CA ASN A 249 -6.15 16.79 -19.92
C ASN A 249 -6.94 16.17 -21.09
N VAL A 250 -7.15 16.96 -22.15
CA VAL A 250 -7.99 16.57 -23.30
C VAL A 250 -7.44 15.33 -24.02
N TYR A 251 -6.11 15.15 -24.00
CA TYR A 251 -5.42 14.10 -24.75
C TYR A 251 -5.06 12.87 -23.90
N ASP A 252 -5.47 12.85 -22.64
CA ASP A 252 -5.08 11.89 -21.60
C ASP A 252 -3.57 11.58 -21.46
N ARG A 253 -2.71 12.53 -21.84
CA ARG A 253 -1.24 12.35 -21.88
C ARG A 253 -0.60 12.55 -20.51
N GLN A 254 0.46 11.79 -20.24
CA GLN A 254 1.34 12.02 -19.10
C GLN A 254 2.34 13.14 -19.41
N ILE A 255 2.90 13.77 -18.37
CA ILE A 255 3.91 14.81 -18.55
C ILE A 255 5.14 14.27 -19.30
N ALA A 256 5.51 13.02 -18.98
CA ALA A 256 6.63 12.32 -19.61
C ALA A 256 6.45 12.10 -21.13
N ASP A 257 5.23 12.16 -21.66
CA ASP A 257 4.97 11.93 -23.09
C ASP A 257 5.36 13.14 -23.97
N TYR A 258 5.46 14.34 -23.38
CA TYR A 258 5.72 15.57 -24.13
C TYR A 258 6.86 16.44 -23.55
N LYS A 259 7.26 16.23 -22.30
CA LYS A 259 8.42 16.89 -21.68
C LYS A 259 9.38 15.84 -21.12
N THR A 260 10.68 16.13 -21.18
CA THR A 260 11.74 15.20 -20.76
C THR A 260 12.65 15.81 -19.70
N GLY A 261 13.09 15.00 -18.74
CA GLY A 261 14.10 15.40 -17.76
C GLY A 261 13.63 16.53 -16.85
N ILE A 262 14.41 17.62 -16.79
CA ILE A 262 14.16 18.76 -15.89
C ILE A 262 12.84 19.47 -16.24
N ASP A 263 12.52 19.60 -17.53
CA ASP A 263 11.30 20.28 -17.97
C ASP A 263 10.04 19.56 -17.50
N ALA A 264 10.08 18.23 -17.39
CA ALA A 264 8.97 17.45 -16.85
C ALA A 264 8.75 17.70 -15.36
N LEU A 265 9.83 17.89 -14.59
CA LEU A 265 9.75 18.24 -13.18
C LEU A 265 9.24 19.66 -12.99
N LEU A 266 9.70 20.61 -13.82
CA LEU A 266 9.25 22.00 -13.78
C LEU A 266 7.76 22.11 -14.11
N GLU A 267 7.29 21.40 -15.14
CA GLU A 267 5.86 21.31 -15.46
C GLU A 267 5.04 20.75 -14.29
N GLY A 268 5.55 19.72 -13.62
CA GLY A 268 4.90 19.14 -12.45
C GLY A 268 4.73 20.15 -11.31
N GLU A 269 5.72 21.03 -11.10
CA GLU A 269 5.64 22.11 -10.12
C GLU A 269 4.74 23.25 -10.60
N GLU A 270 4.79 23.63 -11.87
CA GLU A 270 3.88 24.63 -12.46
C GLU A 270 2.40 24.20 -12.32
N ILE A 271 2.08 22.92 -12.55
CA ILE A 271 0.72 22.39 -12.35
C ILE A 271 0.33 22.46 -10.86
N LYS A 272 1.26 22.14 -9.96
CA LYS A 272 1.02 22.20 -8.51
C LYS A 272 0.75 23.64 -8.07
N ASP A 273 1.53 24.59 -8.55
CA ASP A 273 1.36 26.01 -8.27
C ASP A 273 0.07 26.56 -8.88
N ALA A 274 -0.32 26.11 -10.07
CA ALA A 274 -1.59 26.47 -10.68
C ALA A 274 -2.79 25.95 -9.85
N LEU A 275 -2.72 24.73 -9.32
CA LEU A 275 -3.74 24.18 -8.43
C LEU A 275 -3.85 24.98 -7.13
N PHE A 276 -2.72 25.38 -6.56
CA PHE A 276 -2.67 26.20 -5.34
C PHE A 276 -3.16 27.64 -5.58
N THR A 277 -2.78 28.24 -6.70
CA THR A 277 -3.23 29.59 -7.09
C THR A 277 -4.73 29.59 -7.34
N PHE A 278 -5.26 28.57 -8.02
CA PHE A 278 -6.70 28.39 -8.21
C PHE A 278 -7.45 28.30 -6.87
N GLU A 279 -6.89 27.58 -5.89
CA GLU A 279 -7.43 27.59 -4.54
C GLU A 279 -7.46 29.01 -3.97
N HIS A 280 -6.32 29.70 -3.97
CA HIS A 280 -6.18 31.04 -3.41
C HIS A 280 -7.10 32.08 -4.06
N ASP A 281 -7.23 32.06 -5.38
CA ASP A 281 -8.08 32.99 -6.13
C ASP A 281 -9.55 32.82 -5.76
N LEU A 282 -10.02 31.60 -5.50
CA LEU A 282 -11.39 31.35 -5.04
C LEU A 282 -11.67 31.95 -3.64
N TRP A 283 -10.64 32.25 -2.85
CA TRP A 283 -10.77 32.88 -1.53
C TRP A 283 -10.71 34.42 -1.56
N ASN A 284 -10.19 35.04 -2.61
CA ASN A 284 -9.94 36.49 -2.68
C ASN A 284 -11.09 37.32 -3.31
N PHE A 285 -12.33 36.86 -3.22
CA PHE A 285 -13.52 37.57 -3.76
C PHE A 285 -14.42 38.16 -2.69
#